data_AF-A0A259SA21-F1
#
_entry.id   AF-A0A259SA21-F1
#
_cell.length_a   1.000
_cell.length_b   1.000
_cell.length_c   1.000
_cell.angle_alpha   90.00
_cell.angle_beta   90.00
_cell.angle_gamma   90.00
#
_symmetry.space_group_name_H-M   'P 1'
#
loop_
_entity.id
_entity.type
_entity.pdbx_description
1 polymer ?
#
loop_
_entity_poly.entity_id
_entity_poly.type
_entity_poly.pdbx_seq_one_letter_code
_entity_poly.pdbx_strand_id
1 'polypeptide(L)'
;MNYSTTSPRDEATLNAMSEYALDVEVQRELRRGVGRGVDLSAGQWAMLNRIVTDGGVDEGVLLRTDSPFDSFRRIRRRAVLGRLVAVGLVRRANGRMTPTVAGVGAIRPLMSLDPGSVLFPRLRVMRQAELASARRAQRRHARARHTLKLRPRNAD
;
A
#
# COMPACT_ATOMS: atom_id res chain seq x y z
N MET A 1 38.43 27.67 -16.85
CA MET A 1 37.02 27.20 -16.78
C MET A 1 37.00 25.78 -17.30
N ASN A 2 36.85 24.79 -16.42
CA ASN A 2 36.82 23.38 -16.82
C ASN A 2 35.36 22.97 -17.04
N TYR A 3 35.00 22.66 -18.28
CA TYR A 3 33.73 22.01 -18.58
C TYR A 3 33.92 20.51 -18.33
N SER A 4 33.39 19.99 -17.23
CA SER A 4 33.20 18.55 -17.08
C SER A 4 32.14 18.11 -18.08
N THR A 5 32.60 17.64 -19.24
CA THR A 5 31.79 16.91 -20.22
C THR A 5 31.53 15.52 -19.66
N THR A 6 30.48 15.37 -18.86
CA THR A 6 29.91 14.06 -18.57
C THR A 6 29.53 13.43 -19.90
N SER A 7 30.04 12.23 -20.21
CA SER A 7 29.74 11.58 -21.48
C SER A 7 28.24 11.27 -21.56
N PRO A 8 27.58 11.36 -22.73
CA PRO A 8 26.18 10.95 -22.88
C PRO A 8 25.92 9.50 -22.41
N ARG A 9 26.95 8.65 -22.47
CA ARG A 9 26.91 7.27 -21.94
C ARG A 9 26.90 7.22 -20.40
N ASP A 10 27.59 8.14 -19.75
CA ASP A 10 27.63 8.24 -18.29
C ASP A 10 26.28 8.78 -17.76
N GLU A 11 25.67 9.76 -18.45
CA GLU A 11 24.33 10.25 -18.12
C GLU A 11 23.23 9.19 -18.30
N ALA A 12 23.29 8.41 -19.38
CA ALA A 12 22.34 7.31 -19.60
C ALA A 12 22.46 6.21 -18.53
N THR A 13 23.68 5.90 -18.10
CA THR A 13 23.94 4.92 -17.04
C THR A 13 23.44 5.42 -15.68
N LEU A 14 23.68 6.69 -15.35
CA LEU A 14 23.18 7.32 -14.13
C LEU A 14 21.65 7.37 -14.09
N ASN A 15 21.00 7.70 -15.21
CA ASN A 15 19.54 7.71 -15.32
C ASN A 15 18.95 6.29 -15.15
N ALA A 16 19.55 5.28 -15.78
CA ALA A 16 19.11 3.89 -15.64
C ALA A 16 19.28 3.36 -14.19
N MET A 17 20.39 3.72 -13.52
CA MET A 17 20.60 3.36 -12.12
C MET A 17 19.60 4.06 -11.18
N SER A 18 19.27 5.32 -11.47
CA SER A 18 18.27 6.10 -10.72
C SER A 18 16.86 5.54 -10.92
N GLU A 19 16.49 5.17 -12.14
CA GLU A 19 15.20 4.54 -12.46
C GLU A 19 15.05 3.18 -11.78
N TYR A 20 16.09 2.34 -11.82
CA TYR A 20 16.09 1.06 -11.12
C TYR A 20 15.96 1.22 -9.60
N ALA A 21 16.66 2.20 -9.00
CA ALA A 21 16.55 2.48 -7.57
C ALA A 21 15.13 2.94 -7.19
N LEU A 22 14.52 3.79 -8.01
CA LEU A 22 13.14 4.24 -7.83
C LEU A 22 12.17 3.05 -7.90
N ASP A 23 12.33 2.16 -8.88
CA ASP A 23 11.49 0.97 -9.03
C ASP A 23 11.60 0.03 -7.84
N VAL A 24 12.81 -0.21 -7.32
CA VAL A 24 13.01 -1.02 -6.11
C VAL A 24 12.32 -0.41 -4.90
N GLU A 25 12.40 0.91 -4.74
CA GLU A 25 11.73 1.63 -3.66
C GLU A 25 10.20 1.58 -3.80
N VAL A 26 9.67 1.79 -5.00
CA VAL A 26 8.24 1.67 -5.32
C VAL A 26 7.75 0.25 -5.01
N GLN A 27 8.48 -0.78 -5.44
CA GLN A 27 8.13 -2.18 -5.14
C GLN A 27 8.15 -2.47 -3.64
N ARG A 28 9.12 -1.90 -2.90
CA ARG A 28 9.19 -2.03 -1.44
C ARG A 28 7.99 -1.37 -0.76
N GLU A 29 7.61 -0.17 -1.19
CA GLU A 29 6.43 0.54 -0.68
C GLU A 29 5.12 -0.18 -1.02
N LEU A 30 4.99 -0.71 -2.24
CA LEU A 30 3.85 -1.54 -2.61
C LEU A 30 3.72 -2.75 -1.68
N ARG A 31 4.82 -3.47 -1.42
CA ARG A 31 4.81 -4.62 -0.49
C ARG A 31 4.47 -4.21 0.95
N ARG A 32 4.98 -3.07 1.43
CA ARG A 32 4.59 -2.49 2.74
C ARG A 32 3.10 -2.18 2.78
N GLY A 33 2.56 -1.64 1.69
CA GLY A 33 1.14 -1.40 1.46
C GLY A 33 0.31 -2.67 1.58
N VAL A 34 0.67 -3.72 0.83
CA VAL A 34 0.02 -5.05 0.92
C VAL A 34 0.06 -5.57 2.36
N GLY A 35 1.16 -5.34 3.07
CA GLY A 35 1.31 -5.49 4.52
C GLY A 35 0.11 -5.01 5.30
N ARG A 36 -0.10 -3.69 5.24
CA ARG A 36 -1.11 -2.91 5.96
C ARG A 36 -2.53 -3.14 5.47
N GLY A 37 -2.72 -3.43 4.18
CA GLY A 37 -4.03 -3.65 3.56
C GLY A 37 -4.82 -4.80 4.19
N VAL A 38 -4.12 -5.81 4.72
CA VAL A 38 -4.72 -6.94 5.44
C VAL A 38 -5.38 -6.50 6.75
N ASP A 39 -4.84 -5.48 7.42
CA ASP A 39 -5.28 -5.05 8.75
C ASP A 39 -6.34 -3.93 8.69
N LEU A 40 -6.70 -3.47 7.48
CA LEU A 40 -7.72 -2.44 7.32
C LEU A 40 -9.10 -2.99 7.69
N SER A 41 -9.94 -2.14 8.29
CA SER A 41 -11.37 -2.40 8.45
C SER A 41 -12.13 -2.23 7.14
N ALA A 42 -13.38 -2.66 7.10
CA ALA A 42 -14.26 -2.51 5.94
C ALA A 42 -14.36 -1.03 5.49
N GLY A 43 -14.68 -0.13 6.42
CA GLY A 43 -14.82 1.30 6.13
C GLY A 43 -13.52 1.99 5.72
N GLN A 44 -12.38 1.60 6.31
CA GLN A 44 -11.06 2.12 5.92
C GLN A 44 -10.71 1.76 4.49
N TRP A 45 -10.92 0.50 4.13
CA TRP A 45 -10.63 0.02 2.79
C TRP A 45 -11.55 0.66 1.76
N ALA A 46 -12.86 0.76 2.02
CA ALA A 46 -13.80 1.37 1.09
C ALA A 46 -13.45 2.84 0.79
N MET A 47 -13.04 3.57 1.82
CA MET A 47 -12.58 4.94 1.70
C MET A 47 -11.26 5.06 0.92
N LEU A 48 -10.29 4.19 1.23
CA LEU A 48 -9.01 4.15 0.50
C LEU A 48 -9.21 3.75 -0.97
N ASN A 49 -10.09 2.78 -1.25
CA ASN A 49 -10.39 2.33 -2.61
C ASN A 49 -10.96 3.48 -3.44
N ARG A 50 -11.94 4.22 -2.90
CA ARG A 50 -12.47 5.42 -3.56
C ARG A 50 -11.37 6.43 -3.88
N ILE A 51 -10.52 6.75 -2.90
CA ILE A 51 -9.42 7.70 -3.09
C ILE A 51 -8.46 7.26 -4.21
N VAL A 52 -8.15 5.97 -4.30
CA VAL A 52 -7.26 5.45 -5.34
C VAL A 52 -7.92 5.41 -6.70
N THR A 53 -9.18 4.94 -6.80
CA THR A 53 -9.93 4.90 -8.06
C THR A 53 -10.03 6.29 -8.69
N ASP A 54 -10.23 7.32 -7.87
CA ASP A 54 -10.37 8.70 -8.34
C ASP A 54 -9.01 9.42 -8.54
N GLY A 55 -7.88 8.76 -8.27
CA GLY A 55 -6.54 9.38 -8.34
C GLY A 55 -6.29 10.47 -7.28
N GLY A 56 -7.13 10.50 -6.23
CA GLY A 56 -7.14 11.49 -5.16
C GLY A 56 -8.38 12.37 -5.18
N VAL A 57 -8.91 12.66 -3.99
CA VAL A 57 -10.24 13.27 -3.80
C VAL A 57 -10.18 14.40 -2.78
N ASP A 58 -10.97 15.45 -2.97
CA ASP A 58 -11.12 16.50 -1.96
C ASP A 58 -11.74 15.95 -0.67
N GLU A 59 -11.15 16.30 0.46
CA GLU A 59 -11.63 15.89 1.77
C GLU A 59 -13.07 16.35 2.01
N GLY A 60 -13.42 17.55 1.53
CA GLY A 60 -14.78 18.05 1.58
C GLY A 60 -15.78 17.10 0.92
N VAL A 61 -15.43 16.53 -0.25
CA VAL A 61 -16.27 15.57 -0.97
C VAL A 61 -16.38 14.24 -0.23
N LEU A 62 -15.28 13.76 0.38
CA LEU A 62 -15.30 12.54 1.18
C LEU A 62 -16.15 12.67 2.45
N LEU A 63 -16.17 13.86 3.04
CA LEU A 63 -16.90 14.17 4.26
C LEU A 63 -18.33 14.65 4.03
N ARG A 64 -18.76 14.89 2.78
CA ARG A 64 -20.15 15.25 2.47
C ARG A 64 -21.10 14.11 2.85
N THR A 65 -22.18 14.49 3.52
CA THR A 65 -23.31 13.63 3.87
C THR A 65 -24.55 14.27 3.28
N ASP A 66 -25.42 13.47 2.65
CA ASP A 66 -26.64 13.98 2.01
C ASP A 66 -27.67 14.46 3.04
N SER A 67 -27.52 14.05 4.30
CA SER A 67 -28.31 14.53 5.43
C SER A 67 -27.52 15.54 6.26
N PRO A 68 -28.05 16.75 6.51
CA PRO A 68 -27.42 17.75 7.37
C PRO A 68 -27.40 17.36 8.86
N PHE A 69 -28.22 16.37 9.26
CA PHE A 69 -28.29 15.87 10.63
C PHE A 69 -27.33 14.72 10.93
N ASP A 70 -26.55 14.26 9.95
CA ASP A 70 -25.72 13.07 10.08
C ASP A 70 -24.29 13.39 10.57
N SER A 71 -24.19 14.24 11.59
CA SER A 71 -22.91 14.72 12.16
C SER A 71 -22.04 13.56 12.66
N PHE A 72 -22.67 12.51 13.21
CA PHE A 72 -21.98 11.30 13.65
C PHE A 72 -21.28 10.55 12.52
N ARG A 73 -21.93 10.42 11.34
CA ARG A 73 -21.28 9.79 10.17
C ARG A 73 -20.11 10.62 9.69
N ARG A 74 -20.22 11.95 9.69
CA ARG A 74 -19.12 12.85 9.34
C ARG A 74 -17.93 12.68 10.29
N ILE A 75 -18.17 12.61 11.60
CA ILE A 75 -17.11 12.37 12.62
C ILE A 75 -16.43 11.03 12.38
N ARG A 76 -17.21 9.95 12.17
CA ARG A 76 -16.65 8.62 11.87
C ARG A 76 -15.80 8.63 10.60
N ARG A 77 -16.26 9.24 9.52
CA ARG A 77 -15.49 9.36 8.27
C ARG A 77 -14.19 10.13 8.48
N ARG A 78 -14.22 11.19 9.28
CA ARG A 78 -13.02 11.97 9.63
C ARG A 78 -12.02 11.15 10.42
N ALA A 79 -12.48 10.36 11.39
CA ALA A 79 -11.62 9.44 12.14
C ALA A 79 -10.99 8.37 11.23
N VAL A 80 -11.75 7.84 10.27
CA VAL A 80 -11.25 6.89 9.27
C VAL A 80 -10.17 7.54 8.39
N LEU A 81 -10.41 8.75 7.85
CA LEU A 81 -9.41 9.49 7.07
C LEU A 81 -8.15 9.78 7.89
N GLY A 82 -8.31 10.27 9.12
CA GLY A 82 -7.18 10.55 10.01
C GLY A 82 -6.34 9.31 10.25
N ARG A 83 -6.98 8.14 10.40
CA ARG A 83 -6.27 6.87 10.56
C ARG A 83 -5.52 6.46 9.30
N LEU A 84 -6.11 6.60 8.11
CA LEU A 84 -5.45 6.31 6.83
C LEU A 84 -4.23 7.22 6.57
N VAL A 85 -4.31 8.48 6.99
CA VAL A 85 -3.18 9.42 6.94
C VAL A 85 -2.10 9.03 7.95
N ALA A 86 -2.48 8.73 9.20
CA ALA A 86 -1.55 8.34 10.26
C ALA A 86 -0.76 7.08 9.92
N VAL A 87 -1.39 6.10 9.26
CA VAL A 87 -0.69 4.88 8.77
C VAL A 87 0.03 5.09 7.44
N GLY A 88 0.08 6.32 6.92
CA GLY A 88 0.82 6.68 5.71
C GLY A 88 0.28 6.05 4.42
N LEU A 89 -1.00 5.69 4.36
CA LEU A 89 -1.62 5.16 3.14
C LEU A 89 -2.16 6.28 2.25
N VAL A 90 -2.54 7.41 2.86
CA VAL A 90 -3.02 8.60 2.16
C VAL A 90 -2.21 9.80 2.60
N ARG A 91 -1.87 10.69 1.67
CA ARG A 91 -1.30 12.00 1.96
C ARG A 91 -2.39 13.06 1.86
N ARG A 92 -2.40 13.98 2.81
CA ARG A 92 -3.26 15.16 2.79
C ARG A 92 -2.42 16.36 2.34
N ALA A 93 -2.85 17.05 1.29
CA ALA A 93 -2.21 18.27 0.81
C ALA A 93 -3.29 19.20 0.22
N ASN A 94 -3.31 20.47 0.65
CA ASN A 94 -4.23 21.50 0.15
C ASN A 94 -5.72 21.09 0.15
N GLY A 95 -6.16 20.38 1.20
CA GLY A 95 -7.54 19.89 1.30
C GLY A 95 -7.85 18.66 0.43
N ARG A 96 -6.88 18.18 -0.36
CA ARG A 96 -6.97 16.98 -1.19
C ARG A 96 -6.32 15.78 -0.49
N MET A 97 -6.96 14.63 -0.65
CA MET A 97 -6.52 13.34 -0.15
C MET A 97 -5.98 12.53 -1.34
N THR A 98 -4.67 12.31 -1.39
CA THR A 98 -4.00 11.60 -2.50
C THR A 98 -3.46 10.27 -1.99
N PRO A 99 -3.66 9.16 -2.71
CA PRO A 99 -3.10 7.89 -2.28
C PRO A 99 -1.57 7.90 -2.37
N THR A 100 -0.91 7.22 -1.45
CA THR A 100 0.52 6.93 -1.54
C THR A 100 0.76 5.63 -2.31
N VAL A 101 2.01 5.33 -2.69
CA VAL A 101 2.38 4.03 -3.27
C VAL A 101 1.99 2.87 -2.34
N ALA A 102 2.21 3.00 -1.03
CA ALA A 102 1.74 2.03 -0.05
C ALA A 102 0.20 1.95 0.01
N GLY A 103 -0.50 3.08 -0.13
CA GLY A 103 -1.96 3.14 -0.25
C GLY A 103 -2.48 2.32 -1.42
N VAL A 104 -1.89 2.49 -2.61
CA VAL A 104 -2.21 1.70 -3.81
C VAL A 104 -1.92 0.22 -3.57
N GLY A 105 -0.74 -0.09 -3.00
CA GLY A 105 -0.37 -1.46 -2.64
C GLY A 105 -1.32 -2.14 -1.66
N ALA A 106 -1.94 -1.38 -0.75
CA ALA A 106 -2.86 -1.91 0.26
C ALA A 106 -4.18 -2.42 -0.31
N ILE A 107 -4.64 -1.85 -1.42
CA ILE A 107 -5.91 -2.25 -2.07
C ILE A 107 -5.71 -3.10 -3.32
N ARG A 108 -4.56 -3.02 -3.99
CA ARG A 108 -4.25 -3.76 -5.23
C ARG A 108 -4.55 -5.27 -5.17
N PRO A 109 -4.29 -6.01 -4.07
CA PRO A 109 -4.64 -7.43 -3.97
C PRO A 109 -6.14 -7.74 -4.00
N LEU A 110 -6.97 -6.71 -3.81
CA LEU A 110 -8.42 -6.75 -3.70
C LEU A 110 -9.12 -5.87 -4.75
N MET A 111 -8.37 -5.19 -5.64
CA MET A 111 -8.92 -4.30 -6.67
C MET A 111 -9.77 -5.03 -7.71
N SER A 112 -9.58 -6.34 -7.88
CA SER A 112 -10.44 -7.18 -8.72
C SER A 112 -11.79 -7.50 -8.07
N LEU A 113 -12.02 -7.08 -6.82
CA LEU A 113 -13.26 -7.30 -6.10
C LEU A 113 -14.07 -6.00 -6.08
N ASP A 114 -15.30 -6.06 -6.60
CA ASP A 114 -16.22 -4.93 -6.54
C ASP A 114 -16.63 -4.65 -5.08
N PRO A 115 -16.31 -3.46 -4.53
CA PRO A 115 -16.71 -3.05 -3.18
C PRO A 115 -18.21 -3.03 -2.94
N GLY A 116 -19.00 -2.80 -3.99
CA GLY A 116 -20.46 -2.77 -3.95
C GLY A 116 -21.10 -4.16 -3.98
N SER A 117 -20.31 -5.19 -4.28
CA SER A 117 -20.80 -6.57 -4.33
C SER A 117 -21.15 -7.09 -2.95
N VAL A 118 -22.30 -7.77 -2.85
CA VAL A 118 -22.72 -8.51 -1.64
C VAL A 118 -21.69 -9.56 -1.23
N LEU A 119 -20.91 -10.08 -2.18
CA LEU A 119 -19.87 -11.08 -1.94
C LEU A 119 -18.54 -10.47 -1.46
N PHE A 120 -18.37 -9.15 -1.57
CA PHE A 120 -17.13 -8.46 -1.23
C PHE A 120 -16.62 -8.75 0.18
N PRO A 121 -17.45 -8.71 1.25
CA PRO A 121 -16.97 -9.01 2.60
C PRO A 121 -16.39 -10.42 2.70
N ARG A 122 -17.05 -11.41 2.09
CA ARG A 122 -16.63 -12.81 2.12
C ARG A 122 -15.36 -13.04 1.30
N LEU A 123 -15.31 -12.50 0.08
CA LEU A 123 -14.14 -12.61 -0.81
C LEU A 123 -12.91 -11.90 -0.21
N ARG A 124 -13.13 -10.77 0.47
CA ARG A 124 -12.07 -10.09 1.21
C ARG A 124 -11.53 -10.95 2.36
N VAL A 125 -12.39 -11.55 3.17
CA VAL A 125 -11.95 -12.41 4.28
C VAL A 125 -11.17 -13.61 3.75
N MET A 126 -11.65 -14.26 2.69
CA MET A 126 -10.93 -15.37 2.04
C MET A 126 -9.56 -14.92 1.53
N ARG A 127 -9.50 -13.78 0.84
CA ARG A 127 -8.24 -13.26 0.29
C ARG A 127 -7.28 -12.79 1.38
N GLN A 128 -7.77 -12.23 2.47
CA GLN A 128 -6.95 -11.91 3.65
C GLN A 128 -6.38 -13.18 4.30
N ALA A 129 -7.17 -14.25 4.40
CA ALA A 129 -6.72 -15.54 4.92
C ALA A 129 -5.63 -16.17 4.03
N GLU A 130 -5.79 -16.12 2.71
CA GLU A 130 -4.77 -16.57 1.74
C GLU A 130 -3.46 -15.77 1.86
N LEU A 131 -3.54 -14.44 1.94
CA LEU A 131 -2.36 -13.60 2.09
C LEU A 131 -1.65 -13.85 3.43
N ALA A 132 -2.41 -14.09 4.50
CA ALA A 132 -1.87 -14.43 5.81
C ALA A 132 -1.20 -15.82 5.82
N SER A 133 -1.80 -16.83 5.17
CA SER A 133 -1.23 -18.18 5.08
C SER A 133 0.04 -18.19 4.23
N ALA A 134 0.07 -17.45 3.11
CA ALA A 134 1.26 -17.27 2.28
C ALA A 134 2.43 -16.63 3.07
N ARG A 135 2.15 -15.64 3.92
CA ARG A 135 3.16 -15.05 4.83
C ARG A 135 3.71 -16.05 5.83
N ARG A 136 2.84 -16.88 6.42
CA ARG A 136 3.25 -17.93 7.37
C ARG A 136 4.14 -18.97 6.68
N ALA A 137 3.80 -19.37 5.46
CA ALA A 137 4.62 -20.29 4.66
C ALA A 137 6.00 -19.69 4.34
N GLN A 138 6.06 -18.44 3.87
CA GLN A 138 7.34 -17.76 3.59
C GLN A 138 8.24 -17.65 4.82
N ARG A 139 7.68 -17.32 5.99
CA ARG A 139 8.44 -17.26 7.25
C ARG A 139 9.01 -18.62 7.66
N ARG A 140 8.25 -19.70 7.46
CA ARG A 140 8.72 -21.08 7.71
C ARG A 140 9.87 -21.44 6.77
N HIS A 141 9.76 -21.15 5.47
CA HIS A 141 10.84 -21.39 4.51
C HIS A 141 12.10 -20.56 4.79
N ALA A 142 11.96 -19.30 5.20
CA ALA A 142 13.10 -18.46 5.58
C ALA A 142 13.84 -19.01 6.80
N ARG A 143 13.11 -19.47 7.83
CA ARG A 143 13.68 -20.12 9.02
C ARG A 143 14.35 -21.46 8.68
N ALA A 144 13.75 -22.27 7.81
CA ALA A 144 14.34 -23.53 7.35
C ALA A 144 15.65 -23.31 6.57
N ARG A 145 15.72 -22.27 5.73
CA ARG A 145 16.97 -21.89 5.03
C ARG A 145 18.05 -21.37 5.97
N HIS A 146 17.67 -20.62 6.99
CA HIS A 146 18.61 -20.09 7.98
C HIS A 146 19.20 -21.19 8.86
N THR A 147 18.39 -22.18 9.25
CA THR A 147 18.85 -23.34 10.03
C THR A 147 19.76 -24.27 9.22
N LEU A 148 19.53 -24.43 7.91
CA LEU A 148 20.43 -25.20 7.02
C LEU A 148 21.81 -24.55 6.83
N LYS A 149 21.92 -23.22 6.89
CA LYS A 149 23.21 -22.51 6.81
C LYS A 149 24.04 -22.57 8.08
N LEU A 150 23.43 -22.94 9.21
CA LEU A 150 24.08 -23.00 10.53
C LEU A 150 24.47 -24.41 10.96
N ARG A 151 24.25 -25.42 10.11
CA ARG A 151 24.78 -26.76 10.38
C ARG A 151 26.30 -26.70 10.16
N PRO A 152 27.15 -26.83 11.19
CA PRO A 152 28.57 -27.00 10.96
C PRO A 152 28.74 -28.25 10.08
N ARG A 153 29.55 -28.14 9.04
CA ARG A 153 30.13 -29.32 8.40
C ARG A 153 30.95 -29.99 9.49
N ASN A 154 30.38 -30.98 10.18
CA ASN A 154 31.19 -31.89 10.95
C ASN A 154 32.16 -32.52 9.95
N ALA A 155 33.43 -32.25 10.21
CA ALA A 155 34.56 -32.82 9.52
C ALA A 155 34.56 -34.33 9.75
N ASP A 156 34.55 -35.07 8.64
CA ASP A 156 35.16 -36.40 8.57
C ASP A 156 36.57 -36.21 8.00
#